data_AF-A0ABD0SJ68-F1
#
_entry.id   AF-A0ABD0SJ68-F1
#
_cell.length_a   1.000
_cell.length_b   1.000
_cell.length_c   1.000
_cell.angle_alpha   90.00
_cell.angle_beta   90.00
_cell.angle_gamma   90.00
#
_symmetry.space_group_name_H-M   'P 1'
#
loop_
_entity.id
_entity.type
_entity.pdbx_description
1 polymer ?
#
loop_
_entity_poly.entity_id
_entity_poly.type
_entity_poly.pdbx_seq_one_letter_code
_entity_poly.pdbx_strand_id
1 'polypeptide(L)'
;MTHIFLTRQKKALTLLGHWFPTKKYRILYLIYRCFLLFIQWSFLLFNIIYMRQVWGDLEETSEGSYLLFTHATLSLKSTIFLMSKNRWSNILNFMESDIFAAQTSVHEKILSVDAMKMWSVYAFFITSATFNCIEWAVVPLLDNHGERVFPFKIWMPADPTKSPEYHIGYVYQVMAIYINAATFLTMDYLTASLIMFAATQLGIIEEKIKQIPATPLSATLEEKNKLINQNNEILNECIQHHQAVIRAKSSETRYTRARGTSRTSGLRRRWP
;
A
#
# COMPACT_ATOMS: atom_id res chain seq x y z
N MET A 1 11.01 6.36 16.46
CA MET A 1 11.43 6.58 15.06
C MET A 1 10.43 6.05 14.02
N THR A 2 10.20 4.74 13.89
CA THR A 2 9.22 4.12 12.98
C THR A 2 7.78 4.54 13.24
N HIS A 3 7.46 4.88 14.48
CA HIS A 3 6.17 5.48 14.85
C HIS A 3 5.90 6.76 14.04
N ILE A 4 6.85 7.67 13.86
CA ILE A 4 6.64 8.90 13.08
C ILE A 4 6.49 8.55 11.59
N PHE A 5 7.32 7.64 11.10
CA PHE A 5 7.37 7.26 9.69
C PHE A 5 6.09 6.60 9.21
N LEU A 6 5.43 5.76 10.03
CA LEU A 6 4.27 4.96 9.64
C LEU A 6 2.93 5.52 10.14
N THR A 7 2.91 6.43 11.11
CA THR A 7 1.65 6.91 11.70
C THR A 7 0.73 7.55 10.66
N ARG A 8 1.29 8.27 9.68
CA ARG A 8 0.49 8.96 8.65
C ARG A 8 -0.18 7.95 7.71
N GLN A 9 0.56 6.95 7.25
CA GLN A 9 0.10 5.84 6.41
C GLN A 9 -0.95 5.01 7.16
N LYS A 10 -0.67 4.65 8.43
CA LYS A 10 -1.60 3.92 9.29
C LYS A 10 -2.91 4.68 9.44
N LYS A 11 -2.87 5.99 9.68
CA LYS A 11 -4.07 6.86 9.77
C LYS A 11 -4.83 6.92 8.45
N ALA A 12 -4.14 7.15 7.32
CA ALA A 12 -4.77 7.19 5.99
C ALA A 12 -5.46 5.87 5.64
N LEU A 13 -4.79 4.73 5.85
CA LEU A 13 -5.37 3.40 5.63
C LEU A 13 -6.54 3.10 6.59
N THR A 14 -6.52 3.66 7.80
CA THR A 14 -7.62 3.51 8.76
C THR A 14 -8.84 4.29 8.29
N LEU A 15 -8.64 5.53 7.84
CA LEU A 15 -9.70 6.36 7.27
C LEU A 15 -10.35 5.68 6.06
N LEU A 16 -9.54 5.06 5.20
CA LEU A 16 -9.98 4.34 4.01
C LEU A 16 -10.50 2.92 4.31
N GLY A 17 -10.63 2.53 5.59
CA GLY A 17 -11.19 1.23 6.03
C GLY A 17 -10.29 0.02 5.76
N HIS A 18 -9.08 0.20 5.27
CA HIS A 18 -8.15 -0.88 4.93
C HIS A 18 -7.27 -1.31 6.12
N TRP A 19 -7.10 -0.46 7.12
CA TRP A 19 -6.27 -0.74 8.29
C TRP A 19 -6.97 -1.64 9.33
N PHE A 20 -6.22 -2.18 10.29
CA PHE A 20 -6.75 -3.09 11.30
C PHE A 20 -7.35 -2.35 12.50
N PRO A 21 -8.52 -2.78 13.01
CA PRO A 21 -9.25 -2.05 14.05
C PRO A 21 -8.49 -2.00 15.37
N THR A 22 -8.57 -0.84 16.03
CA THR A 22 -8.28 -0.68 17.46
C THR A 22 -9.40 -1.31 18.30
N LYS A 23 -9.08 -1.79 19.51
CA LYS A 23 -9.97 -2.64 20.33
C LYS A 23 -11.31 -1.97 20.72
N LYS A 24 -11.40 -0.63 20.71
CA LYS A 24 -12.51 0.13 21.32
C LYS A 24 -13.79 0.22 20.46
N TYR A 25 -13.71 0.03 19.13
CA TYR A 25 -14.89 0.10 18.22
C TYR A 25 -14.83 -0.94 17.09
N ARG A 26 -14.48 -2.18 17.44
CA ARG A 26 -14.15 -3.23 16.46
C ARG A 26 -15.31 -3.59 15.51
N ILE A 27 -16.54 -3.68 16.01
CA ILE A 27 -17.71 -4.08 15.21
C ILE A 27 -18.11 -2.98 14.22
N LEU A 28 -18.23 -1.73 14.69
CA LEU A 28 -18.57 -0.59 13.84
C LEU A 28 -17.55 -0.40 12.72
N TYR A 29 -16.25 -0.51 13.04
CA TYR A 29 -15.19 -0.43 12.04
C TYR A 29 -15.21 -1.60 11.04
N LEU A 30 -15.60 -2.80 11.48
CA LEU A 30 -15.77 -3.95 10.58
C LEU A 30 -16.91 -3.70 9.58
N ILE A 31 -18.04 -3.18 10.05
CA ILE A 31 -19.17 -2.81 9.19
C ILE A 31 -18.74 -1.73 8.18
N TYR A 32 -18.07 -0.67 8.65
CA TYR A 32 -17.53 0.38 7.79
C TYR A 32 -16.60 -0.16 6.71
N ARG A 33 -15.67 -1.05 7.08
CA ARG A 33 -14.76 -1.70 6.14
C ARG A 33 -15.50 -2.58 5.13
N CYS A 34 -16.45 -3.39 5.58
CA CYS A 34 -17.27 -4.22 4.69
C CYS A 34 -18.04 -3.36 3.70
N PHE A 35 -18.57 -2.22 4.15
CA PHE A 35 -19.26 -1.24 3.31
C PHE A 35 -18.34 -0.62 2.26
N LEU A 36 -17.14 -0.17 2.62
CA LEU A 36 -16.19 0.38 1.64
C LEU A 36 -15.70 -0.65 0.62
N LEU A 37 -15.44 -1.89 1.07
CA LEU A 37 -15.09 -2.98 0.15
C LEU A 37 -16.27 -3.33 -0.77
N PHE A 38 -17.49 -3.31 -0.23
CA PHE A 38 -18.68 -3.52 -1.04
C PHE A 38 -18.77 -2.48 -2.15
N ILE A 39 -18.63 -1.18 -1.84
CA ILE A 39 -18.61 -0.09 -2.84
C ILE A 39 -17.55 -0.33 -3.92
N GLN A 40 -16.34 -0.71 -3.51
CA GLN A 40 -15.24 -0.96 -4.43
C GLN A 40 -15.53 -2.13 -5.39
N TRP A 41 -16.05 -3.24 -4.88
CA TRP A 41 -16.39 -4.42 -5.67
C TRP A 41 -17.64 -4.22 -6.53
N SER A 42 -18.66 -3.49 -6.04
CA SER A 42 -19.83 -3.14 -6.83
C SER A 42 -19.47 -2.22 -7.99
N PHE A 43 -18.59 -1.24 -7.77
CA PHE A 43 -18.09 -0.38 -8.85
C PHE A 43 -17.36 -1.18 -9.94
N LEU A 44 -16.53 -2.16 -9.55
CA LEU A 44 -15.87 -3.06 -10.51
C LEU A 44 -16.89 -3.91 -11.30
N LEU A 45 -17.89 -4.46 -10.62
CA LEU A 45 -18.94 -5.25 -11.27
C LEU A 45 -19.71 -4.43 -12.31
N PHE A 46 -20.07 -3.20 -11.97
CA PHE A 46 -20.77 -2.26 -12.86
C PHE A 46 -19.95 -1.93 -14.11
N ASN A 47 -18.63 -1.76 -13.98
CA ASN A 47 -17.72 -1.59 -15.13
C ASN A 47 -17.67 -2.84 -16.01
N ILE A 48 -17.64 -4.04 -15.43
CA ILE A 48 -17.65 -5.30 -16.20
C ILE A 48 -18.95 -5.44 -17.00
N ILE A 49 -20.10 -5.09 -16.42
CA ILE A 49 -21.39 -5.15 -17.10
C ILE A 49 -21.44 -4.12 -18.24
N TYR A 50 -20.98 -2.89 -18.00
CA TYR A 50 -20.89 -1.84 -19.03
C TYR A 50 -20.06 -2.29 -20.24
N MET A 51 -18.87 -2.83 -19.98
CA MET A 51 -17.97 -3.33 -21.03
C MET A 51 -18.58 -4.45 -21.88
N ARG A 52 -19.52 -5.22 -21.34
CA ARG A 52 -20.25 -6.23 -22.12
C ARG A 52 -21.34 -5.61 -23.00
N GLN A 53 -21.96 -4.52 -22.56
CA GLN A 53 -23.04 -3.86 -23.28
C GLN A 53 -22.54 -3.05 -24.47
N VAL A 54 -21.40 -2.40 -24.31
CA VAL A 54 -20.82 -1.53 -25.35
C VAL A 54 -19.85 -2.28 -26.27
N TRP A 55 -19.87 -3.61 -26.18
CA TRP A 55 -19.05 -4.48 -27.01
C TRP A 55 -19.34 -4.27 -28.50
N GLY A 56 -18.39 -3.66 -29.22
CA GLY A 56 -18.51 -3.36 -30.64
C GLY A 56 -18.27 -1.89 -30.99
N ASP A 57 -18.40 -0.98 -30.02
CA ASP A 57 -17.99 0.42 -30.17
C ASP A 57 -16.55 0.58 -29.66
N LEU A 58 -15.61 0.87 -30.55
CA LEU A 58 -14.18 0.91 -30.21
C LEU A 58 -13.83 2.07 -29.28
N GLU A 59 -14.48 3.22 -29.44
CA GLU A 59 -14.19 4.43 -28.67
C GLU A 59 -14.64 4.24 -27.22
N GLU A 60 -15.91 3.88 -27.03
CA GLU A 60 -16.49 3.62 -25.72
C GLU A 60 -15.87 2.40 -25.01
N THR A 61 -15.54 1.35 -25.76
CA THR A 61 -14.83 0.18 -25.21
C THR A 61 -13.44 0.56 -24.73
N SER A 62 -12.75 1.47 -25.43
CA SER A 62 -11.41 1.91 -25.02
C SER A 62 -11.46 2.69 -23.70
N GLU A 63 -12.38 3.65 -23.55
CA GLU A 63 -12.57 4.43 -22.33
C GLU A 63 -12.96 3.52 -21.15
N GLY A 64 -13.94 2.64 -21.35
CA GLY A 64 -14.40 1.69 -20.33
C GLY A 64 -13.31 0.69 -19.92
N SER A 65 -12.44 0.27 -20.84
CA SER A 65 -11.35 -0.67 -20.54
C SER A 65 -10.29 -0.08 -19.63
N TYR A 66 -9.98 1.21 -19.78
CA TYR A 66 -9.03 1.92 -18.93
C TYR A 66 -9.52 1.98 -17.47
N LEU A 67 -10.80 2.34 -17.29
CA LEU A 67 -11.45 2.35 -15.98
C LEU A 67 -11.47 0.95 -15.38
N LEU A 68 -11.91 -0.05 -16.15
CA LEU A 68 -11.99 -1.43 -15.71
C LEU A 68 -10.64 -1.95 -15.21
N PHE A 69 -9.55 -1.76 -15.97
CA PHE A 69 -8.23 -2.25 -15.60
C PHE A 69 -7.69 -1.57 -14.33
N THR A 70 -7.92 -0.27 -14.20
CA THR A 70 -7.50 0.50 -13.02
C THR A 70 -8.23 0.01 -11.76
N HIS A 71 -9.55 -0.15 -11.83
CA HIS A 71 -10.35 -0.66 -10.71
C HIS A 71 -10.07 -2.14 -10.40
N ALA A 72 -9.78 -2.96 -11.41
CA ALA A 72 -9.36 -4.35 -11.22
C ALA A 72 -8.03 -4.42 -10.47
N THR A 73 -7.05 -3.62 -10.86
CA THR A 73 -5.74 -3.55 -10.20
C THR A 73 -5.88 -3.12 -8.74
N LEU A 74 -6.68 -2.08 -8.47
CA LEU A 74 -6.98 -1.64 -7.12
C LEU A 74 -7.64 -2.75 -6.28
N SER A 75 -8.63 -3.44 -6.82
CA SER A 75 -9.37 -4.50 -6.13
C SER A 75 -8.47 -5.69 -5.81
N LEU A 76 -7.59 -6.07 -6.73
CA LEU A 76 -6.57 -7.10 -6.50
C LEU A 76 -5.57 -6.67 -5.43
N LYS A 77 -4.98 -5.46 -5.54
CA LYS A 77 -4.05 -4.90 -4.54
C LYS A 77 -4.69 -4.89 -3.15
N SER A 78 -5.93 -4.41 -3.05
CA SER A 78 -6.68 -4.33 -1.79
C SER A 78 -6.93 -5.70 -1.19
N THR A 79 -7.33 -6.66 -2.01
CA THR A 79 -7.58 -8.04 -1.55
C THR A 79 -6.29 -8.71 -1.07
N ILE A 80 -5.21 -8.59 -1.83
CA ILE A 80 -3.89 -9.13 -1.45
C ILE A 80 -3.40 -8.50 -0.15
N PHE A 81 -3.57 -7.18 0.00
CA PHE A 81 -3.21 -6.44 1.21
C PHE A 81 -3.95 -7.02 2.44
N LEU A 82 -5.26 -7.20 2.32
CA LEU A 82 -6.09 -7.73 3.40
C LEU A 82 -5.80 -9.20 3.72
N MET A 83 -5.61 -10.05 2.70
CA MET A 83 -5.26 -11.47 2.86
C MET A 83 -3.86 -11.68 3.44
N SER A 84 -2.97 -10.71 3.25
CA SER A 84 -1.59 -10.70 3.73
C SER A 84 -1.42 -9.93 5.03
N LYS A 85 -2.51 -9.66 5.77
CA LYS A 85 -2.49 -8.95 7.07
C LYS A 85 -1.34 -9.37 7.98
N ASN A 86 -1.16 -10.68 8.18
CA ASN A 86 -0.14 -11.19 9.10
C ASN A 86 1.27 -10.85 8.60
N ARG A 87 1.49 -10.84 7.28
CA ARG A 87 2.77 -10.47 6.67
C ARG A 87 3.06 -8.99 6.89
N TRP A 88 2.08 -8.13 6.62
CA TRP A 88 2.21 -6.70 6.87
C TRP A 88 2.48 -6.41 8.34
N SER A 89 1.74 -7.06 9.26
CA SER A 89 1.98 -6.93 10.69
C SER A 89 3.40 -7.36 11.07
N ASN A 90 3.90 -8.45 10.52
CA ASN A 90 5.27 -8.91 10.78
C ASN A 90 6.31 -7.91 10.25
N ILE A 91 6.14 -7.40 9.03
CA ILE A 91 7.04 -6.38 8.45
C ILE A 91 7.03 -5.12 9.32
N LEU A 92 5.86 -4.65 9.76
CA LEU A 92 5.73 -3.47 10.61
C LEU A 92 6.41 -3.67 11.97
N ASN A 93 6.16 -4.81 12.63
CA ASN A 93 6.80 -5.15 13.90
C ASN A 93 8.32 -5.30 13.73
N PHE A 94 8.76 -5.82 12.59
CA PHE A 94 10.18 -5.97 12.27
C PHE A 94 10.88 -4.62 12.14
N MET A 95 10.28 -3.64 11.46
CA MET A 95 10.82 -2.29 11.40
C MET A 95 10.80 -1.57 12.75
N GLU A 96 9.91 -1.97 13.67
CA GLU A 96 9.84 -1.47 15.04
C GLU A 96 10.82 -2.20 15.99
N SER A 97 11.58 -3.19 15.52
CA SER A 97 12.54 -3.92 16.36
C SER A 97 13.78 -3.08 16.70
N ASP A 98 14.37 -3.36 17.87
CA ASP A 98 15.54 -2.65 18.40
C ASP A 98 16.76 -2.70 17.48
N ILE A 99 16.82 -3.73 16.62
CA ILE A 99 17.82 -3.87 15.57
C ILE A 99 17.80 -2.61 14.68
N PHE A 100 16.64 -2.14 14.23
CA PHE A 100 16.50 -0.97 13.36
C PHE A 100 16.27 0.35 14.09
N ALA A 101 16.38 0.36 15.42
CA ALA A 101 16.34 1.59 16.19
C ALA A 101 17.52 2.48 15.77
N ALA A 102 17.28 3.78 15.60
CA ALA A 102 18.38 4.65 15.25
C ALA A 102 19.38 4.75 16.38
N GLN A 103 20.61 4.36 16.05
CA GLN A 103 21.74 4.41 16.96
C GLN A 103 22.41 5.78 16.96
N THR A 104 22.13 6.62 15.95
CA THR A 104 22.78 7.93 15.78
C THR A 104 21.77 9.01 15.35
N SER A 105 21.93 10.24 15.85
CA SER A 105 21.12 11.41 15.49
C SER A 105 21.14 11.76 13.99
N VAL A 106 22.23 11.41 13.30
CA VAL A 106 22.37 11.57 11.84
C VAL A 106 21.38 10.66 11.09
N HIS A 107 21.23 9.41 11.53
CA HIS A 107 20.28 8.46 10.93
C HIS A 107 18.83 8.93 11.11
N GLU A 108 18.50 9.50 12.27
CA GLU A 108 17.18 10.12 12.51
C GLU A 108 16.88 11.27 11.55
N LYS A 109 17.89 12.09 11.28
CA LYS A 109 17.75 13.19 10.32
C LYS A 109 17.55 12.69 8.89
N ILE A 110 18.28 11.67 8.47
CA ILE A 110 18.12 11.09 7.12
C ILE A 110 16.71 10.51 6.95
N LEU A 111 16.27 9.66 7.88
CA LEU A 111 14.96 9.02 7.79
C LEU A 111 13.81 10.03 7.84
N SER A 112 13.92 11.08 8.66
CA SER A 112 12.89 12.14 8.72
C SER A 112 12.83 12.96 7.43
N VAL A 113 13.96 13.28 6.81
CA VAL A 113 14.02 13.96 5.51
C VAL A 113 13.37 13.10 4.42
N ASP A 114 13.70 11.81 4.36
CA ASP A 114 13.11 10.89 3.38
C ASP A 114 11.60 10.73 3.60
N ALA A 115 11.15 10.66 4.86
CA ALA A 115 9.74 10.62 5.21
C ALA A 115 8.99 11.89 4.74
N MET A 116 9.60 13.06 4.93
CA MET A 116 9.03 14.34 4.52
C MET A 116 8.95 14.46 3.00
N LYS A 117 9.99 14.05 2.27
CA LYS A 117 9.97 14.01 0.80
C LYS A 117 8.88 13.07 0.30
N MET A 118 8.81 11.85 0.83
CA MET A 118 7.78 10.87 0.47
C MET A 118 6.38 11.38 0.77
N TRP A 119 6.19 12.06 1.91
CA TRP A 119 4.93 12.71 2.23
C TRP A 119 4.59 13.83 1.25
N SER A 120 5.55 14.67 0.87
CA SER A 120 5.33 15.75 -0.10
C SER A 120 4.90 15.20 -1.47
N VAL A 121 5.54 14.12 -1.93
CA VAL A 121 5.18 13.44 -3.18
C VAL A 121 3.76 12.87 -3.08
N TYR A 122 3.43 12.19 -1.99
CA TYR A 122 2.07 11.67 -1.77
C TYR A 122 1.03 12.79 -1.71
N ALA A 123 1.33 13.89 -1.00
CA ALA A 123 0.47 15.06 -0.89
C ALA A 123 0.18 15.67 -2.27
N PHE A 124 1.21 15.78 -3.12
CA PHE A 124 1.05 16.24 -4.50
C PHE A 124 0.14 15.31 -5.31
N PHE A 125 0.37 14.00 -5.28
CA PHE A 125 -0.45 13.05 -6.04
C PHE A 125 -1.90 13.00 -5.55
N ILE A 126 -2.14 13.05 -4.23
CA ILE A 126 -3.52 13.05 -3.72
C ILE A 126 -4.22 14.35 -4.08
N THR A 127 -3.56 15.52 -4.00
CA THR A 127 -4.18 16.78 -4.43
C THR A 127 -4.51 16.79 -5.92
N SER A 128 -3.61 16.29 -6.77
CA SER A 128 -3.87 16.20 -8.21
C SER A 128 -5.02 15.23 -8.51
N ALA A 129 -5.07 14.08 -7.83
CA ALA A 129 -6.18 13.14 -7.95
C ALA A 129 -7.51 13.74 -7.48
N THR A 130 -7.52 14.53 -6.40
CA THR A 130 -8.73 15.23 -5.94
C THR A 130 -9.20 16.26 -6.96
N PHE A 131 -8.28 17.04 -7.55
CA PHE A 131 -8.62 18.03 -8.57
C PHE A 131 -9.22 17.36 -9.81
N ASN A 132 -8.63 16.25 -10.25
CA ASN A 132 -9.17 15.47 -11.34
C ASN A 132 -10.56 14.89 -10.99
N CYS A 133 -10.76 14.33 -9.79
CA CYS A 133 -12.10 13.87 -9.38
C CYS A 133 -13.15 15.01 -9.40
N ILE A 134 -12.76 16.22 -9.02
CA ILE A 134 -13.63 17.40 -9.08
C ILE A 134 -13.95 17.76 -10.53
N GLU A 135 -12.94 17.79 -11.41
CA GLU A 135 -13.11 18.02 -12.84
C GLU A 135 -14.12 17.03 -13.44
N TRP A 136 -13.92 15.73 -13.22
CA TRP A 136 -14.83 14.68 -13.70
C TRP A 136 -16.25 14.79 -13.14
N ALA A 137 -16.42 15.31 -11.91
CA ALA A 137 -17.75 15.60 -11.37
C ALA A 137 -18.37 16.83 -12.05
N VAL A 138 -17.60 17.90 -12.25
CA VAL A 138 -18.13 19.18 -12.73
C VAL A 138 -18.41 19.18 -14.24
N VAL A 139 -17.60 18.50 -15.06
CA VAL A 139 -17.77 18.47 -16.53
C VAL A 139 -19.20 18.07 -16.95
N PRO A 140 -19.78 16.94 -16.48
CA PRO A 140 -21.16 16.56 -16.80
C PRO A 140 -22.23 17.55 -16.33
N LEU A 141 -21.94 18.41 -15.35
CA LEU A 141 -22.87 19.41 -14.84
C LEU A 141 -22.84 20.70 -15.68
N LEU A 142 -21.73 20.97 -16.36
CA LEU A 142 -21.56 22.12 -17.25
C LEU A 142 -22.01 21.81 -18.68
N ASP A 143 -22.00 20.52 -19.05
CA ASP A 143 -22.36 20.09 -20.38
C ASP A 143 -23.89 20.12 -20.56
N ASN A 144 -24.38 21.21 -21.16
CA ASN A 144 -25.79 21.59 -21.25
C ASN A 144 -26.53 20.85 -22.38
N HIS A 145 -26.33 19.54 -22.53
CA HIS A 145 -26.95 18.75 -23.60
C HIS A 145 -28.40 18.33 -23.33
N GLY A 146 -29.03 18.77 -22.23
CA GLY A 146 -30.44 18.51 -21.93
C GLY A 146 -30.73 17.09 -21.40
N GLU A 147 -29.83 16.14 -21.61
CA GLU A 147 -29.88 14.79 -21.02
C GLU A 147 -29.03 14.70 -19.76
N ARG A 148 -29.58 14.08 -18.71
CA ARG A 148 -28.85 13.85 -17.46
C ARG A 148 -27.86 12.71 -17.65
N VAL A 149 -26.57 13.03 -17.69
CA VAL A 149 -25.50 12.04 -17.85
C VAL A 149 -24.79 11.80 -16.51
N PHE A 150 -24.37 10.56 -16.25
CA PHE A 150 -23.54 10.23 -15.09
C PHE A 150 -22.08 10.65 -15.34
N PRO A 151 -21.30 10.95 -14.29
CA PRO A 151 -19.88 11.32 -14.43
C PRO A 151 -19.02 10.26 -15.11
N PHE A 152 -19.39 8.98 -14.94
CA PHE A 152 -18.74 7.87 -15.61
C PHE A 152 -19.78 7.04 -16.33
N LYS A 153 -19.43 6.67 -17.57
CA LYS A 153 -20.22 5.74 -18.37
C LYS A 153 -20.02 4.33 -17.83
N ILE A 154 -20.78 4.00 -16.80
CA ILE A 154 -20.82 2.68 -16.18
C ILE A 154 -22.26 2.21 -16.09
N TRP A 155 -22.46 0.91 -16.09
CA TRP A 155 -23.79 0.35 -15.95
C TRP A 155 -24.31 0.58 -14.54
N MET A 156 -25.50 1.15 -14.42
CA MET A 156 -26.17 1.34 -13.15
C MET A 156 -27.58 0.74 -13.20
N PRO A 157 -28.05 0.14 -12.10
CA PRO A 157 -29.44 -0.34 -11.99
C PRO A 157 -30.46 0.80 -11.86
N ALA A 158 -29.99 2.05 -11.78
CA ALA A 158 -30.79 3.25 -11.66
C ALA A 158 -30.82 3.98 -13.01
N ASP A 159 -32.03 4.32 -13.47
CA ASP A 159 -32.23 5.08 -14.71
C ASP A 159 -31.72 6.52 -14.53
N PRO A 160 -30.80 7.01 -15.39
CA PRO A 160 -30.32 8.39 -15.34
C PRO A 160 -31.44 9.41 -15.64
N THR A 161 -32.54 8.97 -16.24
CA THR A 161 -33.66 9.79 -16.70
C THR A 161 -34.71 10.05 -15.62
N LYS A 162 -34.67 9.32 -14.49
CA LYS A 162 -35.65 9.45 -13.41
C LYS A 162 -35.04 10.12 -12.17
N SER A 163 -35.81 11.04 -11.58
CA SER A 163 -35.51 11.62 -10.27
C SER A 163 -36.34 10.84 -9.24
N PRO A 164 -35.76 10.34 -8.12
CA PRO A 164 -34.49 10.73 -7.50
C PRO A 164 -33.29 9.81 -7.80
N GLU A 165 -33.44 8.75 -8.60
CA GLU A 165 -32.38 7.73 -8.76
C GLU A 165 -31.08 8.29 -9.37
N TYR A 166 -31.20 9.27 -10.28
CA TYR A 166 -30.05 9.98 -10.86
C TYR A 166 -29.14 10.61 -9.79
N HIS A 167 -29.71 11.35 -8.83
CA HIS A 167 -28.91 12.04 -7.82
C HIS A 167 -28.18 11.06 -6.89
N ILE A 168 -28.84 9.95 -6.55
CA ILE A 168 -28.26 8.90 -5.71
C ILE A 168 -27.09 8.23 -6.45
N GLY A 169 -27.29 7.91 -7.72
CA GLY A 169 -26.25 7.29 -8.55
C GLY A 169 -25.05 8.20 -8.80
N TYR A 170 -25.32 9.47 -9.05
CA TYR A 170 -24.29 10.49 -9.24
C TYR A 170 -23.40 10.61 -7.99
N VAL A 171 -24.01 10.77 -6.80
CA VAL A 171 -23.26 10.86 -5.54
C VAL A 171 -22.49 9.57 -5.25
N TYR A 172 -23.10 8.41 -5.53
CA TYR A 172 -22.43 7.13 -5.38
C TYR A 172 -21.18 7.03 -6.26
N GLN A 173 -21.25 7.38 -7.54
CA GLN A 173 -20.11 7.31 -8.46
C GLN A 173 -18.97 8.22 -8.00
N VAL A 174 -19.27 9.49 -7.70
CA VAL A 174 -18.26 10.47 -7.24
C VAL A 174 -17.59 10.00 -5.96
N MET A 175 -18.37 9.56 -4.97
CA MET A 175 -17.83 9.05 -3.71
C MET A 175 -17.01 7.77 -3.90
N ALA A 176 -17.49 6.82 -4.70
CA ALA A 176 -16.81 5.57 -4.96
C ALA A 176 -15.44 5.81 -5.61
N ILE A 177 -15.36 6.71 -6.59
CA ILE A 177 -14.13 6.99 -7.33
C ILE A 177 -13.13 7.73 -6.46
N TYR A 178 -13.57 8.71 -5.68
CA TYR A 178 -12.72 9.39 -4.72
C TYR A 178 -12.11 8.39 -3.72
N ILE A 179 -12.94 7.53 -3.12
CA ILE A 179 -12.48 6.50 -2.16
C ILE A 179 -11.51 5.53 -2.83
N ASN A 180 -11.83 5.08 -4.05
CA ASN A 180 -11.00 4.14 -4.81
C ASN A 180 -9.64 4.75 -5.16
N ALA A 181 -9.61 5.98 -5.69
CA ALA A 181 -8.39 6.70 -6.03
C ALA A 181 -7.51 6.95 -4.79
N ALA A 182 -8.11 7.42 -3.69
CA ALA A 182 -7.40 7.62 -2.43
C ALA A 182 -6.82 6.31 -1.88
N THR A 183 -7.57 5.20 -1.99
CA THR A 183 -7.10 3.86 -1.59
C THR A 183 -5.92 3.41 -2.44
N PHE A 184 -5.99 3.58 -3.75
CA PHE A 184 -4.91 3.21 -4.67
C PHE A 184 -3.61 3.93 -4.32
N LEU A 185 -3.67 5.26 -4.23
CA LEU A 185 -2.52 6.10 -3.90
C LEU A 185 -1.95 5.81 -2.52
N THR A 186 -2.80 5.54 -1.53
CA THR A 186 -2.35 5.26 -0.17
C THR A 186 -1.64 3.91 -0.07
N MET A 187 -2.07 2.89 -0.83
CA MET A 187 -1.37 1.59 -0.88
C MET A 187 0.00 1.70 -1.55
N ASP A 188 0.09 2.49 -2.62
CA ASP A 188 1.37 2.72 -3.31
C ASP A 188 2.30 3.56 -2.45
N TYR A 189 1.78 4.57 -1.75
CA TYR A 189 2.53 5.35 -0.78
C TYR A 189 3.09 4.49 0.37
N LEU A 190 2.28 3.58 0.92
CA LEU A 190 2.74 2.63 1.94
C LEU A 190 3.89 1.78 1.39
N THR A 191 3.71 1.18 0.22
CA THR A 191 4.70 0.29 -0.39
C THR A 191 6.02 1.01 -0.66
N ALA A 192 5.95 2.20 -1.28
CA ALA A 192 7.13 3.02 -1.55
C ALA A 192 7.82 3.47 -0.26
N SER A 193 7.06 3.82 0.78
CA SER A 193 7.63 4.17 2.10
C SER A 193 8.44 3.01 2.70
N LEU A 194 7.97 1.77 2.54
CA LEU A 194 8.69 0.59 3.04
C LEU A 194 9.96 0.28 2.26
N ILE A 195 9.91 0.44 0.94
CA ILE A 195 11.10 0.28 0.09
C ILE A 195 12.14 1.34 0.47
N MET A 196 11.71 2.59 0.64
CA MET A 196 12.58 3.68 1.08
C MET A 196 13.20 3.36 2.44
N PHE A 197 12.40 2.94 3.42
CA PHE A 197 12.90 2.54 4.73
C PHE A 197 13.97 1.44 4.61
N ALA A 198 13.71 0.38 3.82
CA ALA A 198 14.69 -0.68 3.62
C ALA A 198 15.98 -0.17 2.95
N ALA A 199 15.88 0.72 1.96
CA ALA A 199 17.02 1.32 1.28
C ALA A 199 17.86 2.19 2.24
N THR A 200 17.22 3.03 3.06
CA THR A 200 17.89 3.82 4.09
C THR A 200 18.63 2.91 5.07
N GLN A 201 18.01 1.81 5.52
CA GLN A 201 18.64 0.87 6.44
C GLN A 201 19.87 0.19 5.82
N LEU A 202 19.83 -0.16 4.54
CA LEU A 202 21.00 -0.70 3.83
C LEU A 202 22.13 0.33 3.71
N GLY A 203 21.80 1.60 3.47
CA GLY A 203 22.80 2.69 3.41
C GLY A 203 23.55 2.88 4.73
N ILE A 204 22.87 2.74 5.87
CA ILE A 204 23.52 2.81 7.20
C ILE A 204 24.48 1.65 7.39
N ILE A 205 24.08 0.44 6.99
CA ILE A 205 24.95 -0.74 7.07
C ILE A 205 26.21 -0.51 6.24
N GLU A 206 26.06 0.05 5.04
CA GLU A 206 27.19 0.44 4.19
C GLU A 206 28.09 1.48 4.88
N GLU A 207 27.52 2.50 5.51
CA GLU A 207 28.27 3.51 6.25
C GLU A 207 29.03 2.92 7.44
N LYS A 208 28.38 2.04 8.22
CA LYS A 208 29.02 1.30 9.32
C LYS A 208 30.20 0.47 8.83
N ILE A 209 30.05 -0.22 7.69
CA ILE A 209 31.13 -1.02 7.10
C ILE A 209 32.29 -0.12 6.65
N LYS A 210 32.01 1.05 6.07
CA LYS A 210 33.05 2.02 5.67
C LYS A 210 33.81 2.61 6.86
N GLN A 211 33.19 2.69 8.03
CA GLN A 211 33.81 3.18 9.26
C GLN A 211 34.70 2.15 9.95
N ILE A 212 34.78 0.90 9.47
CA ILE A 212 35.67 -0.14 10.00
C ILE A 212 37.13 0.26 9.71
N PRO A 213 37.93 0.66 10.73
CA PRO A 213 39.31 1.07 10.51
C PRO A 213 40.16 -0.11 10.04
N ALA A 214 41.02 0.15 9.04
CA ALA A 214 42.06 -0.78 8.64
C ALA A 214 43.09 -0.92 9.76
N THR A 215 43.47 -2.16 10.10
CA THR A 215 44.41 -2.43 11.17
C THR A 215 45.79 -1.85 10.81
N PRO A 216 46.32 -0.84 11.54
CA PRO A 216 47.60 -0.23 11.20
C PRO A 216 48.74 -1.25 11.33
N LEU A 217 49.64 -1.31 10.35
CA LEU A 217 50.78 -2.23 10.40
C LEU A 217 51.67 -1.98 11.63
N SER A 218 51.75 -0.72 12.08
CA SER A 218 52.53 -0.24 13.21
C SER A 218 51.90 -0.42 14.60
N ALA A 219 50.64 -0.88 14.69
CA ALA A 219 49.96 -1.02 15.96
C ALA A 219 50.45 -2.25 16.76
N THR A 220 50.43 -2.12 18.08
CA THR A 220 50.82 -3.17 19.04
C THR A 220 49.87 -4.36 18.93
N LEU A 221 50.32 -5.58 19.23
CA LEU A 221 49.49 -6.80 19.10
C LEU A 221 48.17 -6.72 19.89
N GLU A 222 48.20 -6.08 21.06
CA GLU A 222 47.04 -5.86 21.92
C GLU A 222 46.05 -4.85 21.32
N GLU A 223 46.55 -3.77 20.69
CA GLU A 223 45.74 -2.78 19.97
C GLU A 223 45.11 -3.39 18.71
N LYS A 224 45.86 -4.22 17.99
CA LYS A 224 45.36 -4.98 16.84
C LYS A 224 44.23 -5.93 17.24
N ASN A 225 44.40 -6.68 18.33
CA ASN A 225 43.36 -7.59 18.83
C ASN A 225 42.10 -6.85 19.30
N LYS A 226 42.26 -5.69 19.93
CA LYS A 226 41.13 -4.84 20.35
C LYS A 226 40.36 -4.28 19.15
N LEU A 227 41.07 -3.78 18.13
CA LEU A 227 40.49 -3.31 16.87
C LEU A 227 39.79 -4.43 16.10
N ILE A 228 40.40 -5.62 16.02
CA ILE A 228 39.80 -6.78 15.35
C ILE A 228 38.52 -7.23 16.06
N ASN A 229 38.51 -7.25 17.40
CA ASN A 229 37.30 -7.59 18.15
C ASN A 229 36.18 -6.56 17.95
N GLN A 230 36.50 -5.26 17.99
CA GLN A 230 35.52 -4.20 17.70
C GLN A 230 34.99 -4.28 16.26
N ASN A 231 35.87 -4.52 15.28
CA ASN A 231 35.49 -4.71 13.88
C ASN A 231 34.61 -5.96 13.70
N ASN A 232 34.91 -7.05 14.40
CA ASN A 232 34.11 -8.27 14.38
C ASN A 232 32.72 -8.07 15.02
N GLU A 233 32.61 -7.27 16.08
CA GLU A 233 31.32 -6.91 16.68
C GLU A 233 30.46 -6.11 15.71
N ILE A 234 31.03 -5.08 15.06
CA ILE A 234 30.33 -4.28 14.03
C ILE A 234 29.92 -5.17 12.84
N LEU A 235 30.82 -6.03 12.37
CA LEU A 235 30.54 -6.92 11.26
C LEU A 235 29.44 -7.93 11.61
N ASN A 236 29.46 -8.48 12.82
CA ASN A 236 28.43 -9.41 13.29
C ASN A 236 27.07 -8.70 13.43
N GLU A 237 27.05 -7.46 13.90
CA GLU A 237 25.83 -6.63 13.94
C GLU A 237 25.28 -6.38 12.52
N CYS A 238 26.15 -6.02 11.56
CA CYS A 238 25.79 -5.82 10.15
C CYS A 238 25.26 -7.12 9.50
N ILE A 239 25.89 -8.27 9.79
CA ILE A 239 25.44 -9.58 9.32
C ILE A 239 24.08 -9.91 9.92
N GLN A 240 23.88 -9.67 11.22
CA GLN A 240 22.59 -9.89 11.88
C GLN A 240 21.50 -8.99 11.29
N HIS A 241 21.79 -7.70 11.06
CA HIS A 241 20.90 -6.75 10.38
C HIS A 241 20.52 -7.23 8.98
N HIS A 242 21.51 -7.58 8.16
CA HIS A 242 21.29 -8.03 6.79
C HIS A 242 20.53 -9.36 6.75
N GLN A 243 20.88 -10.31 7.63
CA GLN A 243 20.16 -11.56 7.78
C GLN A 243 18.74 -11.34 8.29
N ALA A 244 18.51 -10.35 9.14
CA ALA A 244 17.18 -10.00 9.61
C ALA A 244 16.32 -9.49 8.42
N VAL A 245 16.87 -8.61 7.57
CA VAL A 245 16.21 -8.14 6.34
C VAL A 245 15.93 -9.31 5.39
N ILE A 246 16.86 -10.26 5.24
CA ILE A 246 16.65 -11.49 4.46
C ILE A 246 15.63 -12.43 5.12
N ARG A 247 15.57 -12.53 6.45
CA ARG A 247 14.58 -13.37 7.16
C ARG A 247 13.16 -12.84 7.03
N ALA A 248 12.99 -11.52 6.94
CA ALA A 248 11.71 -10.94 6.54
C ALA A 248 11.26 -11.51 5.19
N LYS A 249 12.18 -11.70 4.24
CA LYS A 249 11.97 -12.35 2.94
C LYS A 249 11.89 -13.90 3.00
N SER A 250 12.57 -14.60 3.90
CA SER A 250 12.54 -16.08 3.94
C SER A 250 11.33 -16.65 4.71
N SER A 251 10.78 -15.88 5.64
CA SER A 251 9.45 -16.15 6.21
C SER A 251 8.34 -16.14 5.15
N GLU A 252 8.54 -15.39 4.07
CA GLU A 252 7.71 -15.34 2.86
C GLU A 252 7.64 -16.70 2.15
N THR A 253 8.79 -17.37 1.99
CA THR A 253 8.93 -18.65 1.27
C THR A 253 8.37 -19.83 2.06
N ARG A 254 8.52 -19.85 3.39
CA ARG A 254 7.94 -20.92 4.22
C ARG A 254 6.42 -20.81 4.32
N TYR A 255 5.86 -19.60 4.39
CA TYR A 255 4.42 -19.39 4.47
C TYR A 255 3.70 -19.64 3.14
N THR A 256 4.31 -19.29 1.99
CA THR A 256 3.78 -19.66 0.66
C THR A 256 3.85 -21.16 0.43
N ARG A 257 4.93 -21.84 0.83
CA ARG A 257 5.07 -23.29 0.75
C ARG A 257 4.05 -24.03 1.63
N ALA A 258 3.81 -23.55 2.86
CA ALA A 258 2.79 -24.09 3.77
C ALA A 258 1.34 -23.87 3.26
N ARG A 259 1.04 -22.72 2.64
CA ARG A 259 -0.27 -22.50 1.98
C ARG A 259 -0.44 -23.34 0.72
N GLY A 260 0.64 -23.56 -0.04
CA GLY A 260 0.65 -24.44 -1.21
C GLY A 260 0.37 -25.89 -0.84
N THR A 261 1.00 -26.41 0.22
CA THR A 261 0.79 -27.77 0.72
C THR A 261 -0.57 -27.96 1.40
N SER A 262 -1.15 -26.94 2.02
CA SER A 262 -2.54 -27.00 2.53
C SER A 262 -3.59 -27.01 1.40
N ARG A 263 -3.31 -26.36 0.26
CA ARG A 263 -4.20 -26.34 -0.90
C ARG A 263 -4.15 -27.67 -1.68
N THR A 264 -2.98 -28.29 -1.80
CA THR A 264 -2.84 -29.60 -2.46
C THR A 264 -3.33 -30.76 -1.60
N SER A 265 -3.25 -30.67 -0.27
CA SER A 265 -3.81 -31.67 0.64
C SER A 265 -5.35 -31.57 0.77
N GLY A 266 -5.94 -30.39 0.58
CA GLY A 266 -7.40 -30.20 0.50
C GLY A 266 -8.02 -30.69 -0.82
N LEU A 267 -7.28 -30.68 -1.93
CA LEU A 267 -7.73 -31.19 -3.23
C LEU A 267 -7.61 -32.73 -3.35
N ARG A 268 -6.75 -33.37 -2.54
CA ARG A 268 -6.62 -34.85 -2.50
C ARG A 268 -7.66 -35.58 -1.63
N ARG A 269 -8.48 -34.87 -0.84
CA ARG A 269 -9.52 -35.46 0.01
C ARG A 269 -10.95 -35.27 -0.52
N ARG A 270 -11.10 -35.03 -1.82
CA ARG A 270 -12.39 -34.70 -2.44
C ARG A 270 -12.63 -35.44 -3.75
N TRP A 271 -12.32 -36.72 -3.79
CA TRP A 271 -12.87 -37.67 -4.76
C TRP A 271 -13.08 -38.99 -4.02
N PRO A 272 -14.33 -39.46 -3.85
CA PRO A 272 -14.59 -40.83 -3.42
C PRO A 272 -14.15 -41.84 -4.47
#